data_AF-A0A819IY78-F1
#
_entry.id   AF-A0A819IY78-F1
#
_cell.length_a   1.000
_cell.length_b   1.000
_cell.length_c   1.000
_cell.angle_alpha   90.00
_cell.angle_beta   90.00
_cell.angle_gamma   90.00
#
_symmetry.space_group_name_H-M   'P 1'
#
loop_
_entity.id
_entity.type
_entity.pdbx_description
1 polymer ?
#
loop_
_entity_poly.entity_id
_entity_poly.type
_entity_poly.pdbx_seq_one_letter_code
_entity_poly.pdbx_strand_id
1 'polypeptide(L)'
;MNSSKFSQIVPQAASVLGQPDQFKMVTRLSSMSADKSASKIQAAFRNHQARLKLKKQAAWQIHEKLEYSSEQTQAKLKDMFERLLKSSDLLSPSVAKSLQKAGLPVEEKELLRLTNPDNIPVEHTYQGPRIEGPITRKTFVDLIEAFQHGQ
;
A
#
# COMPACT_ATOMS: atom_id res chain seq x y z
N MET A 1 29.78 -43.04 15.50
CA MET A 1 28.52 -42.79 14.77
C MET A 1 27.92 -41.49 15.31
N ASN A 2 27.76 -40.34 14.66
CA ASN A 2 27.84 -39.93 13.26
C ASN A 2 28.15 -38.42 13.22
N SER A 3 29.44 -38.02 13.11
CA SER A 3 29.82 -36.62 12.83
C SER A 3 29.70 -36.27 11.34
N SER A 4 29.58 -37.28 10.48
CA SER A 4 29.58 -37.13 9.02
C SER A 4 28.22 -36.70 8.44
N LYS A 5 27.09 -36.98 9.12
CA LYS A 5 25.75 -36.63 8.62
C LYS A 5 25.36 -35.16 8.82
N PHE A 6 25.97 -34.44 9.78
CA PHE A 6 25.66 -33.02 10.01
C PHE A 6 26.34 -32.08 9.01
N SER A 7 27.44 -32.53 8.37
CA SER A 7 28.14 -31.79 7.31
C SER A 7 27.39 -31.76 5.98
N GLN A 8 26.46 -32.69 5.74
CA GLN A 8 25.76 -32.83 4.46
C GLN A 8 24.40 -32.10 4.42
N ILE A 9 23.88 -31.61 5.54
CA ILE A 9 22.57 -30.93 5.59
C ILE A 9 22.71 -29.41 5.38
N VAL A 10 23.92 -28.87 5.48
CA VAL A 10 24.19 -27.41 5.40
C VAL A 10 24.06 -26.80 3.99
N PRO A 11 24.27 -27.49 2.85
CA PRO A 11 24.20 -26.82 1.54
C PRO A 11 22.77 -26.58 1.03
N GLN A 12 21.77 -27.36 1.47
CA GLN A 12 20.45 -27.38 0.82
C GLN A 12 19.53 -26.22 1.25
N ALA A 13 19.82 -25.54 2.35
CA ALA A 13 19.01 -24.42 2.85
C ALA A 13 19.52 -23.04 2.39
N ALA A 14 20.64 -22.97 1.66
CA ALA A 14 21.28 -21.73 1.23
C ALA A 14 20.50 -20.98 0.14
N SER A 15 19.53 -21.61 -0.52
CA SER A 15 18.78 -21.03 -1.63
C SER A 15 17.50 -20.29 -1.24
N VAL A 16 17.02 -20.39 0.01
CA VAL A 16 15.68 -19.88 0.39
C VAL A 16 15.72 -18.59 1.25
N LEU A 17 16.83 -18.22 1.86
CA LEU A 17 16.93 -17.00 2.66
C LEU A 17 18.19 -16.21 2.30
N GLY A 18 18.03 -15.26 1.37
CA GLY A 18 19.07 -14.35 0.92
C GLY A 18 19.56 -13.39 2.00
N GLN A 19 20.36 -13.87 2.96
CA GLN A 19 21.16 -13.02 3.85
C GLN A 19 22.58 -13.60 4.04
N PRO A 20 23.57 -13.15 3.24
CA PRO A 20 24.96 -13.62 3.35
C PRO A 20 25.63 -13.24 4.68
N ASP A 21 25.10 -12.27 5.42
CA ASP A 21 25.68 -11.79 6.69
C ASP A 21 25.42 -12.72 7.88
N GLN A 22 24.28 -13.40 7.92
CA GLN A 22 23.97 -14.32 9.02
C GLN A 22 24.87 -15.56 8.98
N PHE A 23 25.23 -16.02 7.77
CA PHE A 23 26.10 -17.17 7.56
C PHE A 23 27.55 -16.92 8.02
N LYS A 24 28.07 -15.71 7.79
CA LYS A 24 29.40 -15.27 8.26
C LYS A 24 29.46 -15.17 9.79
N MET A 25 28.36 -14.77 10.43
CA MET A 25 28.27 -14.67 11.89
C MET A 25 28.34 -16.05 12.56
N VAL A 26 27.58 -17.02 12.07
CA VAL A 26 27.54 -18.39 12.62
C VAL A 26 28.90 -19.08 12.50
N THR A 27 29.58 -18.92 11.37
CA THR A 27 30.93 -19.48 11.14
C THR A 27 31.99 -18.89 12.08
N ARG A 28 31.88 -17.60 12.45
CA ARG A 28 32.75 -16.97 13.45
C ARG A 28 32.42 -17.35 14.89
N LEU A 29 31.19 -17.75 15.18
CA LEU A 29 30.77 -18.17 16.52
C LEU A 29 31.20 -19.61 16.82
N SER A 30 31.32 -20.48 15.81
CA SER A 30 31.82 -21.85 15.98
C SER A 30 33.32 -21.93 16.27
N SER A 31 34.10 -20.89 15.97
CA SER A 31 35.54 -20.84 16.27
C SER A 31 35.87 -20.19 17.63
N MET A 32 34.85 -19.89 18.44
CA MET A 32 34.96 -19.19 19.71
C MET A 32 34.57 -20.10 20.88
N SER A 33 35.07 -19.81 22.10
CA SER A 33 34.63 -20.53 23.30
C SER A 33 33.12 -20.37 23.51
N ALA A 34 32.48 -21.41 24.04
CA ALA A 34 31.02 -21.49 24.19
C ALA A 34 30.43 -20.25 24.89
N ASP A 35 31.06 -19.77 25.96
CA ASP A 35 30.62 -18.58 26.72
C ASP A 35 30.65 -17.29 25.89
N LYS A 36 31.70 -17.13 25.09
CA LYS A 36 31.92 -15.95 24.26
C LYS A 36 30.96 -15.95 23.06
N SER A 37 30.65 -17.12 22.52
CA SER A 37 29.65 -17.30 21.47
C SER A 37 28.24 -17.05 21.98
N ALA A 38 27.89 -17.61 23.15
CA ALA A 38 26.61 -17.41 23.80
C ALA A 38 26.35 -15.91 24.07
N SER A 39 27.35 -15.20 24.60
CA SER A 39 27.26 -13.76 24.86
C SER A 39 27.01 -12.95 23.58
N LYS A 40 27.65 -13.31 22.45
CA LYS A 40 27.42 -12.64 21.16
C LYS A 40 26.02 -12.91 20.60
N ILE A 41 25.51 -14.14 20.72
CA ILE A 41 24.16 -14.49 20.30
C ILE A 41 23.12 -13.70 21.12
N GLN A 42 23.31 -13.63 22.43
CA GLN A 42 22.44 -12.86 23.33
C GLN A 42 22.46 -11.36 22.99
N ALA A 43 23.64 -10.79 22.73
CA ALA A 43 23.77 -9.40 22.31
C ALA A 43 23.07 -9.11 20.97
N ALA A 44 23.23 -10.01 19.99
CA ALA A 44 22.56 -9.89 18.70
C ALA A 44 21.03 -9.96 18.84
N PHE A 45 20.52 -10.87 19.67
CA PHE A 45 19.10 -11.00 19.96
C PHE A 45 18.53 -9.74 20.63
N ARG A 46 19.19 -9.22 21.67
CA ARG A 46 18.78 -7.98 22.35
C ARG A 46 18.73 -6.79 21.40
N ASN A 47 19.74 -6.65 20.54
CA ASN A 47 19.79 -5.61 19.53
C ASN A 47 18.68 -5.76 18.48
N HIS A 48 18.39 -6.98 18.04
CA HIS A 48 17.28 -7.24 17.13
C HIS A 48 15.94 -6.85 17.75
N GLN A 49 15.69 -7.26 19.00
CA GLN A 49 14.48 -6.88 19.74
C GLN A 49 14.34 -5.36 19.92
N ALA A 50 15.44 -4.66 20.23
CA ALA A 50 15.44 -3.20 20.32
C ALA A 50 15.04 -2.55 18.98
N ARG A 51 15.57 -3.03 17.86
CA ARG A 51 15.21 -2.54 16.52
C ARG A 51 13.75 -2.83 16.18
N LEU A 52 13.22 -3.99 16.54
CA LEU A 52 11.81 -4.31 16.33
C LEU A 52 10.89 -3.36 17.10
N LYS A 53 11.21 -3.03 18.37
CA LYS A 53 10.47 -2.05 19.16
C LYS A 53 10.48 -0.66 18.52
N LEU A 54 11.65 -0.20 18.07
CA LEU A 54 11.77 1.09 17.37
C LEU A 54 10.97 1.12 16.06
N LYS A 55 11.01 0.04 15.28
CA LYS A 55 10.19 -0.08 14.06
C LYS A 55 8.70 -0.01 14.37
N LYS A 56 8.24 -0.73 15.41
CA LYS A 56 6.83 -0.68 15.85
C LYS A 56 6.44 0.73 16.28
N GLN A 57 7.27 1.38 17.09
CA GLN A 57 7.02 2.75 17.55
C GLN A 57 7.00 3.74 16.38
N ALA A 58 7.93 3.64 15.44
CA ALA A 58 7.97 4.50 14.25
C ALA A 58 6.72 4.29 13.38
N ALA A 59 6.30 3.04 13.15
CA ALA A 59 5.07 2.74 12.41
C ALA A 59 3.83 3.32 13.10
N TRP A 60 3.73 3.17 14.42
CA TRP A 60 2.66 3.78 15.21
C TRP A 60 2.66 5.31 15.09
N GLN A 61 3.81 5.95 15.21
CA GLN A 61 3.95 7.40 15.09
C GLN A 61 3.60 7.92 13.68
N ILE A 62 3.93 7.16 12.63
CA ILE A 62 3.52 7.49 11.27
C ILE A 62 2.00 7.42 11.14
N HIS A 63 1.39 6.35 11.66
CA HIS A 63 -0.05 6.16 11.61
C HIS A 63 -0.80 7.29 12.34
N GLU A 64 -0.40 7.60 13.57
CA GLU A 64 -0.98 8.68 14.38
C GLU A 64 -0.89 10.05 13.68
N LYS A 65 0.27 10.37 13.09
CA LYS A 65 0.45 11.62 12.35
C LYS A 65 -0.37 11.67 11.06
N LEU A 66 -0.47 10.56 10.35
CA LEU A 66 -1.28 10.46 9.14
C LEU A 66 -2.75 10.69 9.47
N GLU A 67 -3.24 10.04 10.53
CA GLU A 67 -4.62 10.15 10.99
C GLU A 67 -4.94 11.59 11.40
N TYR A 68 -4.10 12.21 12.24
CA TYR A 68 -4.25 13.61 12.62
C TYR A 68 -4.20 14.58 11.44
N SER A 69 -3.30 14.36 10.47
CA SER A 69 -3.22 15.19 9.26
C SER A 69 -4.47 15.02 8.38
N SER A 70 -5.06 13.83 8.34
CA SER A 70 -6.28 13.56 7.57
C SER A 70 -7.49 14.26 8.19
N GLU A 71 -7.64 14.19 9.52
CA GLU A 71 -8.70 14.91 10.26
C GLU A 71 -8.58 16.42 10.06
N GLN A 72 -7.36 16.97 10.18
CA GLN A 72 -7.12 18.38 9.98
C GLN A 72 -7.45 18.82 8.55
N THR A 73 -7.11 18.00 7.55
CA THR A 73 -7.42 18.29 6.15
C THR A 73 -8.93 18.30 5.92
N GLN A 74 -9.64 17.32 6.49
CA GLN A 74 -11.09 17.26 6.40
C GLN A 74 -11.76 18.48 7.05
N ALA A 75 -11.30 18.88 8.24
CA ALA A 75 -11.82 20.07 8.93
C ALA A 75 -11.59 21.35 8.12
N LYS A 76 -10.39 21.53 7.55
CA LYS A 76 -10.06 22.67 6.67
C LYS A 76 -10.91 22.71 5.41
N LEU A 77 -11.13 21.55 4.77
CA LEU A 77 -12.00 21.45 3.61
C LEU A 77 -13.43 21.88 3.95
N LYS A 78 -13.96 21.41 5.08
CA LYS A 78 -15.28 21.82 5.55
C LYS A 78 -15.38 23.33 5.77
N ASP A 79 -14.41 23.95 6.44
CA ASP A 79 -14.38 25.42 6.63
C ASP A 79 -14.34 26.16 5.29
N MET A 80 -13.50 25.72 4.34
CA MET A 80 -13.45 26.31 3.01
C MET A 80 -14.80 26.20 2.29
N PHE A 81 -15.44 25.04 2.32
CA PHE A 81 -16.76 24.84 1.70
C PHE A 81 -17.85 25.66 2.38
N GLU A 82 -17.84 25.76 3.70
CA GLU A 82 -18.76 26.61 4.45
C GLU A 82 -18.60 28.09 4.05
N ARG A 83 -17.36 28.56 3.91
CA ARG A 83 -17.06 29.91 3.42
C ARG A 83 -17.55 30.12 1.98
N LEU A 84 -17.34 29.14 1.09
CA LEU A 84 -17.83 29.19 -0.29
C LEU A 84 -19.35 29.24 -0.38
N LEU A 85 -20.04 28.45 0.44
CA LEU A 85 -21.51 28.43 0.52
C LEU A 85 -22.05 29.75 1.07
N LYS A 86 -21.39 30.34 2.08
CA LYS A 86 -21.73 31.68 2.60
C LYS A 86 -21.50 32.79 1.56
N SER A 87 -20.54 32.61 0.65
CA SER A 87 -20.31 33.52 -0.48
C SER A 87 -21.04 33.11 -1.76
N SER A 88 -22.06 32.24 -1.68
CA SER A 88 -22.70 31.66 -2.88
C SER A 88 -23.39 32.69 -3.78
N ASP A 89 -23.70 33.88 -3.28
CA ASP A 89 -24.16 35.03 -4.08
C ASP A 89 -23.12 35.52 -5.11
N LEU A 90 -21.83 35.19 -4.90
CA LEU A 90 -20.72 35.50 -5.80
C LEU A 90 -20.38 34.36 -6.78
N LEU A 91 -21.01 33.18 -6.61
CA LEU A 91 -20.77 32.02 -7.45
C LEU A 91 -21.76 31.95 -8.60
N SER A 92 -21.34 31.39 -9.74
CA SER A 92 -22.27 31.08 -10.82
C SER A 92 -23.42 30.20 -10.29
N PRO A 93 -24.69 30.44 -10.69
CA PRO A 93 -25.84 29.66 -10.25
C PRO A 93 -25.67 28.15 -10.43
N SER A 94 -24.92 27.74 -11.47
CA SER A 94 -24.60 26.33 -11.74
C SER A 94 -23.69 25.71 -10.66
N VAL A 95 -22.69 26.48 -10.20
CA VAL A 95 -21.72 26.06 -9.17
C VAL A 95 -22.37 26.05 -7.79
N ALA A 96 -23.16 27.08 -7.46
CA ALA A 96 -23.92 27.15 -6.22
C ALA A 96 -24.89 25.96 -6.06
N LYS A 97 -25.62 25.62 -7.13
CA LYS A 97 -26.56 24.49 -7.16
C LYS A 97 -25.86 23.13 -7.04
N SER A 98 -24.65 23.01 -7.58
CA SER A 98 -23.83 21.79 -7.49
C SER A 98 -23.24 21.60 -6.08
N LEU A 99 -22.75 22.68 -5.46
CA LEU A 99 -22.24 22.67 -4.08
C LEU A 99 -23.34 22.35 -3.06
N GLN A 100 -24.55 22.87 -3.24
CA GLN A 100 -25.70 22.52 -2.38
C GLN A 100 -26.08 21.04 -2.47
N LYS A 101 -25.88 20.41 -3.65
CA LYS A 101 -26.12 18.96 -3.82
C LYS A 101 -24.99 18.08 -3.29
N ALA A 102 -23.75 18.56 -3.29
CA ALA A 102 -22.57 17.76 -2.90
C ALA A 102 -22.55 17.35 -1.40
N GLY A 103 -23.32 18.03 -0.55
CA GLY A 103 -23.43 17.72 0.89
C GLY A 103 -24.58 16.77 1.26
N LEU A 104 -25.42 16.38 0.31
CA LEU A 104 -26.54 15.48 0.54
C LEU A 104 -26.13 14.04 0.22
N PRO A 105 -26.54 13.04 1.01
CA PRO A 105 -26.42 11.65 0.61
C PRO A 105 -27.25 11.45 -0.66
N VAL A 106 -26.56 11.38 -1.80
CA VAL A 106 -27.17 11.10 -3.10
C VAL A 106 -27.08 9.60 -3.33
N GLU A 107 -28.23 8.96 -3.49
CA GLU A 107 -28.33 7.55 -3.86
C GLU A 107 -27.53 7.26 -5.13
N GLU A 108 -26.83 6.12 -5.18
CA GLU A 108 -25.99 5.70 -6.30
C GLU A 108 -26.72 5.74 -7.65
N LYS A 109 -28.01 5.38 -7.65
CA LYS A 109 -28.88 5.45 -8.83
C LYS A 109 -29.06 6.87 -9.36
N GLU A 110 -29.11 7.85 -8.47
CA GLU A 110 -29.25 9.27 -8.85
C GLU A 110 -27.91 9.84 -9.35
N LEU A 111 -26.77 9.37 -8.81
CA LEU A 111 -25.45 9.68 -9.37
C LEU A 111 -25.28 9.12 -10.79
N LEU A 112 -25.64 7.86 -11.02
CA LEU A 112 -25.62 7.24 -12.34
C LEU A 112 -26.49 8.01 -13.34
N ARG A 113 -27.69 8.45 -12.91
CA ARG A 113 -28.58 9.27 -13.75
C ARG A 113 -27.99 10.64 -14.08
N LEU A 114 -27.35 11.31 -13.12
CA LEU A 114 -26.74 12.63 -13.33
C LEU A 114 -25.48 12.58 -14.21
N THR A 115 -24.70 11.51 -14.10
CA THR A 115 -23.39 11.41 -14.76
C THR A 115 -23.47 10.70 -16.12
N ASN A 116 -24.49 9.86 -16.32
CA ASN A 116 -24.76 9.08 -17.53
C ASN A 116 -23.48 8.62 -18.27
N PRO A 117 -22.73 7.67 -17.69
CA PRO A 117 -21.44 7.24 -18.22
C PRO A 117 -21.53 6.68 -19.65
N ASP A 118 -22.68 6.13 -20.04
CA ASP A 118 -22.92 5.58 -21.38
C ASP A 118 -22.92 6.66 -22.48
N ASN A 119 -23.06 7.93 -22.11
CA ASN A 119 -23.06 9.06 -23.02
C ASN A 119 -21.70 9.75 -23.13
N ILE A 120 -20.66 9.21 -22.49
CA ILE A 120 -19.29 9.74 -22.60
C ILE A 120 -18.66 9.16 -23.87
N PRO A 121 -18.42 9.96 -24.92
CA PRO A 121 -17.83 9.46 -26.15
C PRO A 121 -16.39 9.02 -25.90
N VAL A 122 -16.09 7.77 -26.21
CA VAL A 122 -14.71 7.27 -26.20
C VAL A 122 -14.07 7.62 -27.52
N GLU A 123 -13.00 8.41 -27.47
CA GLU A 123 -12.24 8.83 -28.65
C GLU A 123 -11.78 7.63 -29.50
N HIS A 124 -11.81 7.79 -30.82
CA HIS A 124 -11.37 6.75 -31.76
C HIS A 124 -9.87 6.45 -31.65
N THR A 125 -9.09 7.38 -31.08
CA THR A 125 -7.65 7.27 -30.86
C THR A 125 -7.29 6.46 -29.60
N TYR A 126 -8.26 6.06 -28.78
CA TYR A 126 -8.00 5.25 -27.59
C TYR A 126 -7.49 3.85 -27.97
N GLN A 127 -6.24 3.55 -27.62
CA GLN A 127 -5.55 2.28 -27.93
C GLN A 127 -5.65 1.25 -26.80
N GLY A 128 -6.18 1.65 -25.63
CA GLY A 128 -6.30 0.76 -24.48
C GLY A 128 -7.46 -0.24 -24.62
N PRO A 129 -7.57 -1.20 -23.67
CA PRO A 129 -8.61 -2.22 -23.68
C PRO A 129 -10.01 -1.62 -23.59
N ARG A 130 -10.88 -1.97 -24.56
CA ARG A 130 -12.30 -1.63 -24.51
C ARG A 130 -13.07 -2.78 -23.89
N ILE A 131 -13.64 -2.54 -22.72
CA ILE A 131 -14.44 -3.53 -22.00
C ILE A 131 -15.90 -3.27 -22.32
N GLU A 132 -16.47 -4.11 -23.18
CA GLU A 132 -17.91 -4.16 -23.43
C GLU A 132 -18.51 -5.35 -22.68
N GLY A 133 -19.72 -5.20 -22.15
CA GLY A 133 -20.39 -6.24 -21.38
C GLY A 133 -20.96 -7.35 -22.27
N PRO A 134 -21.18 -8.57 -21.74
CA PRO A 134 -20.77 -9.09 -20.44
C PRO A 134 -19.28 -9.50 -20.42
N ILE A 135 -18.60 -9.25 -19.29
CA ILE A 135 -17.18 -9.57 -19.12
C ILE A 135 -16.96 -11.07 -19.32
N THR A 136 -16.25 -11.41 -20.38
CA THR A 136 -15.93 -12.80 -20.73
C THR A 136 -14.50 -13.12 -20.30
N ARG A 137 -14.19 -14.40 -20.06
CA ARG A 137 -12.83 -14.84 -19.71
C ARG A 137 -11.77 -14.34 -20.70
N LYS A 138 -12.12 -14.26 -21.99
CA LYS A 138 -11.27 -13.69 -23.03
C LYS A 138 -10.96 -12.21 -22.77
N THR A 139 -11.98 -11.39 -22.54
CA THR A 139 -11.87 -9.96 -22.18
C THR A 139 -10.95 -9.74 -20.98
N PHE A 140 -10.98 -10.64 -19.99
CA PHE A 140 -10.12 -10.57 -18.81
C PHE A 140 -8.64 -10.86 -19.12
N VAL A 141 -8.38 -11.83 -20.01
CA VAL A 141 -7.02 -12.15 -20.47
C VAL A 141 -6.44 -10.98 -21.27
N ASP A 142 -7.22 -10.44 -22.21
CA ASP A 142 -6.83 -9.30 -23.05
C ASP A 142 -6.51 -8.06 -22.19
N LEU A 143 -7.28 -7.85 -21.10
CA LEU A 143 -7.02 -6.78 -20.12
C LEU A 143 -5.69 -6.98 -19.39
N ILE A 144 -5.41 -8.19 -18.91
CA ILE A 144 -4.16 -8.50 -18.21
C ILE A 144 -2.95 -8.28 -19.14
N GLU A 145 -3.05 -8.70 -20.39
CA GLU A 145 -2.01 -8.54 -21.39
C GLU A 145 -1.72 -7.06 -21.67
N ALA A 146 -2.75 -6.24 -21.86
CA ALA A 146 -2.58 -4.81 -22.05
C ALA A 146 -1.91 -4.12 -20.85
N PHE A 147 -2.31 -4.48 -19.61
CA PHE A 147 -1.67 -3.96 -18.40
C PHE A 147 -0.19 -4.34 -18.29
N GLN A 148 0.19 -5.55 -18.72
CA GLN A 148 1.60 -5.98 -18.72
C GLN A 148 2.45 -5.23 -19.75
N HIS A 149 1.84 -4.83 -20.86
CA HIS A 149 2.52 -4.11 -21.94
C HIS A 149 2.42 -2.58 -21.84
N GLY A 150 1.79 -2.04 -20.79
CA GLY A 150 1.69 -0.60 -20.54
C GLY A 150 0.76 0.14 -21.51
N GLN A 151 -0.26 -0.54 -22.03
CA GLN A 151 -1.32 0.00 -22.89
C GLN A 151 -2.55 0.40 -22.06
#